data_AF-A0A938ZPR1-F1
#
_entry.id   AF-A0A938ZPR1-F1
#
_cell.length_a   1.000
_cell.length_b   1.000
_cell.length_c   1.000
_cell.angle_alpha   90.00
_cell.angle_beta   90.00
_cell.angle_gamma   90.00
#
_symmetry.space_group_name_H-M   'P 1'
#
loop_
_entity.id
_entity.type
_entity.pdbx_description
1 polymer ?
#
loop_
_entity_poly.entity_id
_entity_poly.type
_entity_poly.pdbx_seq_one_letter_code
_entity_poly.pdbx_strand_id
1 'polypeptide(L)'
;MSFNQKVNLPKVRLPNSSEILCLQKNEEIFLMYEQVQEYFRYGIELNEGDTVFDVGANIGMFSLWVYKLCNKNINIYAFEPIPQTYQVLEQNVKSLDPEKIKTIACGISQTSKVETFAYYPNTTSISTAYPDGSKKEIDKFKKAAFQKIDAIRDRKDLSSPLYWYTKIPRFLLSLILDYKFKKAFIVEQVTCQLKTLSEVIQEYKIHKIDLLKIDVEKSELDVLLGIKEQDWSKIKQIVLEVHDLENRVEKISRLLRDKGFNKVIVEQEKYLKGTDICNIYALREFGTPI
;
A
#
# COMPACT_ATOMS: atom_id res chain seq x y z
N MET A 1 29.05 4.60 3.72
CA MET A 1 29.28 5.55 2.61
C MET A 1 28.04 6.42 2.50
N SER A 2 28.15 7.72 2.72
CA SER A 2 27.02 8.64 2.62
C SER A 2 26.60 8.80 1.15
N PHE A 3 25.43 8.28 0.80
CA PHE A 3 24.79 8.54 -0.48
C PHE A 3 24.24 9.98 -0.47
N ASN A 4 25.13 10.94 -0.71
CA ASN A 4 24.81 12.36 -0.85
C ASN A 4 24.95 12.84 -2.31
N GLN A 5 24.65 11.96 -3.27
CA GLN A 5 24.36 12.42 -4.63
C GLN A 5 22.92 12.91 -4.67
N LYS A 6 22.70 14.15 -5.11
CA LYS A 6 21.36 14.66 -5.45
C LYS A 6 20.77 13.76 -6.53
N VAL A 7 20.02 12.74 -6.13
CA VAL A 7 19.27 11.90 -7.06
C VAL A 7 18.19 12.80 -7.65
N ASN A 8 18.28 13.08 -8.94
CA ASN A 8 17.24 13.82 -9.65
C ASN A 8 16.04 12.88 -9.85
N LEU A 9 15.13 12.85 -8.88
CA LEU A 9 13.97 11.98 -8.91
C LEU A 9 13.00 12.42 -10.01
N PRO A 10 12.57 11.51 -10.91
CA PRO A 10 11.57 11.84 -11.89
C PRO A 10 10.26 12.23 -11.23
N LYS A 11 9.59 13.20 -11.88
CA LYS A 11 8.29 13.71 -11.46
C LYS A 11 7.20 13.31 -12.46
N VAL A 12 6.07 12.86 -11.95
CA VAL A 12 4.89 12.45 -12.73
C VAL A 12 3.72 13.36 -12.34
N ARG A 13 2.96 13.82 -13.34
CA ARG A 13 1.72 14.57 -13.15
C ARG A 13 0.54 13.60 -13.11
N LEU A 14 -0.25 13.67 -12.05
CA LEU A 14 -1.38 12.81 -11.78
C LEU A 14 -2.69 13.37 -12.39
N PRO A 15 -3.74 12.55 -12.57
CA PRO A 15 -5.01 12.99 -13.15
C PRO A 15 -5.66 14.20 -12.47
N ASN A 16 -5.54 14.35 -11.15
CA ASN A 16 -6.00 15.52 -10.38
C ASN A 16 -5.07 16.75 -10.48
N SER A 17 -4.14 16.77 -11.45
CA SER A 17 -3.10 17.77 -11.66
C SER A 17 -2.05 17.94 -10.55
N SER A 18 -2.08 17.13 -9.48
CA SER A 18 -0.94 17.12 -8.54
C SER A 18 0.27 16.43 -9.18
N GLU A 19 1.44 16.66 -8.58
CA GLU A 19 2.68 16.04 -9.02
C GLU A 19 3.21 15.13 -7.90
N ILE A 20 3.85 14.03 -8.28
CA ILE A 20 4.51 13.12 -7.36
C ILE A 20 5.89 12.74 -7.89
N LEU A 21 6.88 12.69 -7.00
CA LEU A 21 8.20 12.13 -7.27
C LEU A 21 8.13 10.61 -7.18
N CYS A 22 8.89 9.95 -8.03
CA CYS A 22 8.98 8.49 -8.11
C CYS A 22 10.43 8.09 -8.39
N LEU A 23 10.76 6.80 -8.23
CA LEU A 23 12.05 6.28 -8.67
C LEU A 23 12.08 6.11 -10.18
N GLN A 24 10.96 5.65 -10.77
CA GLN A 24 10.81 5.49 -12.22
C GLN A 24 9.46 5.97 -12.71
N LYS A 25 9.46 6.55 -13.91
CA LYS A 25 8.22 6.88 -14.62
C LYS A 25 7.70 5.63 -15.32
N ASN A 26 6.81 4.90 -14.66
CA ASN A 26 6.18 3.69 -15.16
C ASN A 26 4.66 3.73 -14.92
N GLU A 27 3.96 2.69 -15.38
CA GLU A 27 2.51 2.59 -15.22
C GLU A 27 2.05 2.40 -13.77
N GLU A 28 2.92 1.89 -12.89
CA GLU A 28 2.66 1.65 -11.48
C GLU A 28 2.15 2.89 -10.75
N ILE A 29 2.70 4.07 -11.05
CA ILE A 29 2.29 5.34 -10.43
C ILE A 29 0.79 5.63 -10.65
N PHE A 30 0.26 5.29 -11.83
CA PHE A 30 -1.15 5.47 -12.11
C PHE A 30 -2.02 4.37 -11.49
N LEU A 31 -1.49 3.15 -11.37
CA LEU A 31 -2.17 2.06 -10.66
C LEU A 31 -2.34 2.42 -9.17
N MET A 32 -1.28 2.88 -8.51
CA MET A 32 -1.32 3.37 -7.13
C MET A 32 -2.36 4.49 -6.98
N TYR A 33 -2.39 5.44 -7.92
CA TYR A 33 -3.34 6.55 -7.91
C TYR A 33 -4.80 6.09 -8.00
N GLU A 34 -5.10 5.13 -8.89
CA GLU A 34 -6.44 4.55 -9.02
C GLU A 34 -6.84 3.80 -7.75
N GLN A 35 -5.92 3.00 -7.19
CA GLN A 35 -6.15 2.15 -6.01
C GLN A 35 -6.54 2.95 -4.76
N VAL A 36 -6.04 4.19 -4.60
CA VAL A 36 -6.36 5.00 -3.42
C VAL A 36 -7.88 5.16 -3.19
N GLN A 37 -8.67 5.22 -4.25
CA GLN A 37 -10.13 5.37 -4.14
C GLN A 37 -10.79 4.11 -3.56
N GLU A 38 -10.22 2.93 -3.82
CA GLU A 38 -10.74 1.64 -3.35
C GLU A 38 -10.65 1.53 -1.83
N TYR A 39 -9.71 2.25 -1.19
CA TYR A 39 -9.60 2.27 0.27
C TYR A 39 -10.78 2.96 0.99
N PHE A 40 -11.56 3.79 0.30
CA PHE A 40 -12.68 4.55 0.86
C PHE A 40 -14.06 3.90 0.61
N ARG A 41 -14.08 2.57 0.45
CA ARG A 41 -15.32 1.82 0.21
C ARG A 41 -15.93 1.32 1.51
N TYR A 42 -17.20 0.92 1.43
CA TYR A 42 -17.95 0.27 2.52
C TYR A 42 -18.07 1.06 3.83
N GLY A 43 -17.94 2.38 3.76
CA GLY A 43 -18.10 3.29 4.90
C GLY A 43 -16.79 3.70 5.57
N ILE A 44 -15.63 3.36 4.98
CA ILE A 44 -14.37 3.97 5.41
C ILE A 44 -14.40 5.46 5.09
N GLU A 45 -14.32 6.29 6.13
CA GLU A 45 -14.43 7.73 6.03
C GLU A 45 -13.35 8.41 6.87
N LEU A 46 -12.85 9.55 6.39
CA LEU A 46 -11.91 10.40 7.12
C LEU A 46 -12.46 11.81 7.24
N ASN A 47 -12.27 12.40 8.41
CA ASN A 47 -12.64 13.77 8.72
C ASN A 47 -11.38 14.60 8.99
N GLU A 48 -11.55 15.92 8.95
CA GLU A 48 -10.48 16.81 9.39
C GLU A 48 -10.13 16.59 10.87
N GLY A 49 -8.83 16.55 11.16
CA GLY A 49 -8.27 16.29 12.49
C GLY A 49 -8.06 14.81 12.81
N ASP A 50 -8.56 13.90 11.97
CA ASP A 50 -8.40 12.46 12.16
C ASP A 50 -6.92 12.04 12.13
N THR A 51 -6.61 10.90 12.76
CA THR A 51 -5.26 10.33 12.78
C THR A 51 -5.18 9.07 11.91
N VAL A 52 -4.25 9.05 10.97
CA VAL A 52 -4.06 7.99 9.98
C VAL A 52 -2.69 7.34 10.15
N PHE A 53 -2.69 6.02 10.16
CA PHE A 53 -1.49 5.20 10.01
C PHE A 53 -1.49 4.58 8.61
N ASP A 54 -0.52 4.96 7.77
CA ASP A 54 -0.30 4.44 6.42
C ASP A 54 0.87 3.44 6.47
N VAL A 55 0.57 2.18 6.75
CA VAL A 55 1.56 1.11 6.87
C VAL A 55 1.85 0.54 5.49
N GLY A 56 3.09 0.69 5.03
CA GLY A 56 3.47 0.47 3.63
C GLY A 56 3.14 1.69 2.77
N ALA A 57 3.64 2.85 3.17
CA ALA A 57 3.36 4.13 2.52
C ALA A 57 3.99 4.25 1.13
N ASN A 58 4.99 3.43 0.80
CA ASN A 58 5.73 3.48 -0.46
C ASN A 58 6.22 4.92 -0.71
N ILE A 59 6.03 5.49 -1.90
CA ILE A 59 6.38 6.88 -2.23
C ILE A 59 5.42 7.92 -1.64
N GLY A 60 4.40 7.51 -0.87
CA GLY A 60 3.46 8.41 -0.17
C GLY A 60 2.18 8.76 -0.94
N MET A 61 1.79 7.98 -1.96
CA MET A 61 0.61 8.27 -2.77
C MET A 61 -0.66 8.43 -1.93
N PHE A 62 -0.94 7.46 -1.05
CA PHE A 62 -2.10 7.50 -0.16
C PHE A 62 -2.00 8.66 0.84
N SER A 63 -0.87 8.79 1.53
CA SER A 63 -0.59 9.88 2.47
C SER A 63 -0.83 11.28 1.85
N LEU A 64 -0.32 11.55 0.65
CA LEU A 64 -0.54 12.82 -0.04
C LEU A 64 -2.00 13.03 -0.43
N TRP A 65 -2.68 11.96 -0.84
CA TRP A 65 -4.08 12.01 -1.21
C TRP A 65 -4.96 12.39 -0.03
N VAL A 66 -4.81 11.71 1.11
CA VAL A 66 -5.62 11.98 2.31
C VAL A 66 -5.28 13.34 2.93
N TYR A 67 -4.02 13.77 2.85
CA TYR A 67 -3.62 15.12 3.24
C TYR A 67 -4.38 16.20 2.45
N LYS A 68 -4.57 16.00 1.14
CA LYS A 68 -5.37 16.91 0.31
C LYS A 68 -6.87 16.76 0.56
N LEU A 69 -7.36 15.52 0.68
CA LEU A 69 -8.77 15.21 0.91
C LEU A 69 -9.31 15.88 2.18
N CYS A 70 -8.53 15.89 3.25
CA CYS A 70 -8.91 16.45 4.55
C CYS A 70 -8.37 17.88 4.74
N ASN A 71 -8.30 18.67 3.66
CA ASN A 71 -7.92 20.08 3.68
C ASN A 71 -6.63 20.39 4.48
N LYS A 72 -5.65 19.47 4.43
CA LYS A 72 -4.36 19.54 5.16
C LYS A 72 -4.48 19.46 6.69
N ASN A 73 -5.70 19.32 7.21
CA ASN A 73 -5.96 19.13 8.62
C ASN A 73 -6.16 17.64 8.90
N ILE A 74 -5.08 16.89 8.96
CA ILE A 74 -5.07 15.45 9.27
C ILE A 74 -3.70 15.08 9.85
N ASN A 75 -3.64 14.10 10.75
CA ASN A 75 -2.38 13.66 11.34
C ASN A 75 -1.98 12.31 10.73
N ILE A 76 -0.91 12.27 9.96
CA ILE A 76 -0.49 11.10 9.19
C ILE A 76 0.83 10.56 9.73
N TYR A 77 0.87 9.26 9.97
CA TYR A 77 2.08 8.50 10.27
C TYR A 77 2.30 7.51 9.12
N ALA A 78 3.31 7.78 8.29
CA ALA A 78 3.58 7.03 7.07
C ALA A 78 4.82 6.15 7.25
N PHE A 79 4.67 4.84 7.09
CA PHE A 79 5.71 3.84 7.36
C PHE A 79 6.21 3.23 6.06
N GLU A 80 7.50 3.41 5.76
CA GLU A 80 8.14 2.79 4.59
C GLU A 80 9.52 2.23 4.98
N PRO A 81 9.71 0.89 4.98
CA PRO A 81 10.95 0.26 5.39
C PRO A 81 12.10 0.40 4.39
N ILE A 82 11.82 0.45 3.08
CA ILE A 82 12.83 0.40 2.03
C ILE A 82 13.53 1.75 1.93
N PRO A 83 14.84 1.86 2.21
CA PRO A 83 15.52 3.17 2.30
C PRO A 83 15.39 4.03 1.03
N GLN A 84 15.50 3.42 -0.14
CA GLN A 84 15.41 4.10 -1.44
C GLN A 84 14.00 4.65 -1.68
N THR A 85 12.96 3.86 -1.36
CA THR A 85 11.56 4.27 -1.48
C THR A 85 11.21 5.33 -0.43
N TYR A 86 11.66 5.13 0.82
CA TYR A 86 11.50 6.07 1.92
C TYR A 86 12.10 7.45 1.60
N GLN A 87 13.26 7.50 0.95
CA GLN A 87 13.83 8.77 0.50
C GLN A 87 12.91 9.52 -0.46
N VAL A 88 12.20 8.81 -1.35
CA VAL A 88 11.22 9.43 -2.26
C VAL A 88 10.00 9.92 -1.49
N LEU A 89 9.50 9.13 -0.53
CA LEU A 89 8.44 9.55 0.39
C LEU A 89 8.82 10.85 1.12
N GLU A 90 10.02 10.93 1.70
CA GLU A 90 10.51 12.13 2.37
C GLU A 90 10.55 13.34 1.43
N GLN A 91 11.07 13.18 0.20
CA GLN A 91 11.08 14.29 -0.76
C GLN A 91 9.67 14.72 -1.17
N ASN A 92 8.73 13.78 -1.30
CA ASN A 92 7.34 14.06 -1.65
C ASN A 92 6.60 14.87 -0.58
N VAL A 93 6.92 14.64 0.70
CA VAL A 93 6.26 15.34 1.82
C VAL A 93 7.05 16.53 2.36
N LYS A 94 8.28 16.74 1.88
CA LYS A 94 9.23 17.73 2.42
C LYS A 94 8.69 19.15 2.54
N SER A 95 7.82 19.57 1.62
CA SER A 95 7.23 20.92 1.62
C SER A 95 5.90 21.02 2.36
N LEU A 96 5.46 19.94 3.01
CA LEU A 96 4.22 19.89 3.78
C LEU A 96 4.48 20.24 5.24
N ASP A 97 3.40 20.35 6.02
CA ASP A 97 3.48 20.63 7.44
C ASP A 97 4.03 19.40 8.19
N PRO A 98 5.25 19.46 8.77
CA PRO A 98 5.86 18.33 9.47
C PRO A 98 5.13 17.94 10.77
N GLU A 99 4.24 18.80 11.28
CA GLU A 99 3.38 18.43 12.41
C GLU A 99 2.21 17.53 11.97
N LYS A 100 1.77 17.67 10.71
CA LYS A 100 0.65 16.93 10.13
C LYS A 100 1.05 15.64 9.45
N ILE A 101 2.27 15.53 8.94
CA ILE A 101 2.77 14.29 8.33
C ILE A 101 4.15 13.92 8.86
N LYS A 102 4.23 12.73 9.47
CA LYS A 102 5.45 12.15 10.00
C LYS A 102 5.78 10.89 9.21
N THR A 103 6.94 10.89 8.55
CA THR A 103 7.47 9.73 7.85
C THR A 103 8.38 8.95 8.77
N ILE A 104 8.27 7.62 8.74
CA ILE A 104 9.01 6.73 9.63
C ILE A 104 9.69 5.66 8.77
N ALA A 105 11.02 5.65 8.78
CA ALA A 105 11.87 4.72 8.04
C ALA A 105 11.91 3.33 8.71
N CYS A 106 10.75 2.71 8.87
CA CYS A 106 10.63 1.37 9.42
C CYS A 106 9.41 0.65 8.84
N GLY A 107 9.47 -0.68 8.83
CA GLY A 107 8.30 -1.52 8.60
C GLY A 107 7.63 -1.87 9.92
N ILE A 108 6.37 -2.29 9.85
CA ILE A 108 5.61 -2.76 11.01
C ILE A 108 5.48 -4.28 10.93
N SER A 109 5.67 -4.98 12.04
CA SER A 109 5.59 -6.44 12.11
C SER A 109 5.20 -6.93 13.51
N GLN A 110 5.17 -8.26 13.70
CA GLN A 110 4.78 -8.87 14.97
C GLN A 110 5.78 -8.59 16.10
N THR A 111 7.07 -8.50 15.79
CA THR A 111 8.14 -8.30 16.76
C THR A 111 9.19 -7.37 16.20
N SER A 112 9.83 -6.59 17.06
CA SER A 112 10.91 -5.68 16.67
C SER A 112 12.13 -6.48 16.24
N LYS A 113 12.55 -6.29 14.99
CA LYS A 113 13.65 -7.04 14.40
C LYS A 113 14.27 -6.27 13.24
N VAL A 114 15.41 -6.77 12.80
CA VAL A 114 16.01 -6.41 11.52
C VAL A 114 15.69 -7.54 10.55
N GLU A 115 15.18 -7.22 9.37
CA GLU A 115 14.78 -8.21 8.37
C GLU A 115 15.32 -7.83 7.00
N THR A 116 15.58 -8.83 6.16
CA THR A 116 16.04 -8.61 4.78
C THR A 116 14.85 -8.66 3.83
N PHE A 117 14.72 -7.64 2.99
CA PHE A 117 13.65 -7.48 2.02
C PHE A 117 14.18 -7.68 0.61
N ALA A 118 13.39 -8.37 -0.21
CA ALA A 118 13.50 -8.30 -1.65
C ALA A 118 12.94 -6.95 -2.13
N TYR A 119 13.82 -6.11 -2.63
CA TYR A 119 13.51 -4.78 -3.15
C TYR A 119 13.52 -4.79 -4.68
N TYR A 120 12.45 -4.28 -5.28
CA TYR A 120 12.29 -4.19 -6.73
C TYR A 120 12.33 -2.71 -7.18
N PRO A 121 13.51 -2.15 -7.53
CA PRO A 121 13.65 -0.72 -7.84
C PRO A 121 12.85 -0.24 -9.06
N ASN A 122 12.38 -1.15 -9.90
CA ASN A 122 11.60 -0.85 -11.10
C ASN A 122 10.08 -1.00 -10.87
N THR A 123 9.67 -1.56 -9.72
CA THR A 123 8.27 -1.73 -9.30
C THR A 123 8.25 -1.78 -7.78
N THR A 124 8.23 -0.63 -7.11
CA THR A 124 8.45 -0.59 -5.66
C THR A 124 7.32 -1.23 -4.87
N SER A 125 6.09 -1.18 -5.37
CA SER A 125 4.88 -1.70 -4.72
C SER A 125 5.03 -3.15 -4.29
N ILE A 126 5.68 -3.99 -5.10
CA ILE A 126 5.80 -5.44 -4.86
C ILE A 126 6.97 -5.84 -3.94
N SER A 127 7.66 -4.88 -3.33
CA SER A 127 8.81 -5.16 -2.45
C SER A 127 8.34 -5.81 -1.15
N THR A 128 9.00 -6.91 -0.74
CA THR A 128 8.48 -7.77 0.34
C THR A 128 9.58 -8.43 1.17
N ALA A 129 9.29 -8.70 2.45
CA ALA A 129 10.09 -9.55 3.31
C ALA A 129 9.92 -11.06 3.00
N TYR A 130 8.90 -11.42 2.21
CA TYR A 130 8.55 -12.79 1.87
C TYR A 130 8.58 -13.03 0.35
N PRO A 131 9.77 -12.90 -0.29
CA PRO A 131 9.87 -13.14 -1.73
C PRO A 131 9.57 -14.61 -2.02
N ASP A 132 8.65 -14.87 -2.96
CA ASP A 132 8.42 -16.23 -3.42
C ASP A 132 9.36 -16.62 -4.58
N GLY A 133 10.01 -15.61 -5.19
CA GLY A 133 11.11 -15.75 -6.15
C GLY A 133 10.77 -16.58 -7.39
N SER A 134 9.49 -16.87 -7.62
CA SER A 134 9.08 -17.94 -8.51
C SER A 134 8.64 -17.38 -9.86
N LYS A 135 8.92 -18.13 -10.95
CA LYS A 135 8.28 -17.87 -12.26
C LYS A 135 6.75 -17.75 -12.15
N LYS A 136 6.14 -18.42 -11.17
CA LYS A 136 4.71 -18.38 -10.91
C LYS A 136 4.22 -16.99 -10.52
N GLU A 137 5.01 -16.20 -9.80
CA GLU A 137 4.66 -14.82 -9.43
C GLU A 137 4.64 -13.92 -10.65
N ILE A 138 5.67 -13.99 -11.50
CA ILE A 138 5.71 -13.27 -12.78
C ILE A 138 4.51 -13.65 -13.66
N ASP A 139 4.20 -14.95 -13.76
CA ASP A 139 3.03 -15.41 -14.54
C ASP A 139 1.70 -14.91 -13.97
N LYS A 140 1.56 -14.83 -12.63
CA LYS A 140 0.40 -14.23 -11.97
C LYS A 140 0.27 -12.75 -12.32
N PHE A 141 1.33 -11.96 -12.18
CA PHE A 141 1.32 -10.54 -12.53
C PHE A 141 1.02 -10.32 -14.01
N LYS A 142 1.57 -11.16 -14.89
CA LYS A 142 1.26 -11.12 -16.33
C LYS A 142 -0.21 -11.40 -16.61
N LYS A 143 -0.81 -12.38 -15.92
CA LYS A 143 -2.23 -12.68 -16.02
C LYS A 143 -3.10 -11.52 -15.55
N ALA A 144 -2.77 -10.92 -14.39
CA ALA A 144 -3.49 -9.75 -13.87
C ALA A 144 -3.40 -8.54 -14.80
N ALA A 145 -2.23 -8.29 -15.40
CA ALA A 145 -2.04 -7.24 -16.40
C ALA A 145 -2.93 -7.45 -17.62
N PHE A 146 -3.02 -8.68 -18.15
CA PHE A 146 -3.93 -8.99 -19.25
C PHE A 146 -5.40 -8.80 -18.85
N GLN A 147 -5.81 -9.22 -17.66
CA GLN A 147 -7.18 -9.05 -17.17
C GLN A 147 -7.55 -7.56 -17.05
N LYS A 148 -6.63 -6.72 -16.54
CA LYS A 148 -6.84 -5.27 -16.46
C LYS A 148 -6.95 -4.63 -17.85
N ILE A 149 -6.09 -5.01 -18.80
CA ILE A 149 -6.14 -4.51 -20.19
C ILE A 149 -7.43 -4.97 -20.89
N ASP A 150 -7.83 -6.24 -20.73
CA ASP A 150 -9.09 -6.76 -21.28
C ASP A 150 -10.29 -6.00 -20.69
N ALA A 151 -10.29 -5.72 -19.39
CA ALA A 151 -11.35 -4.93 -18.74
C ALA A 151 -11.43 -3.47 -19.25
N ILE A 152 -10.28 -2.82 -19.50
CA ILE A 152 -10.23 -1.48 -20.11
C ILE A 152 -10.78 -1.51 -21.54
N ARG A 153 -10.44 -2.54 -22.32
CA ARG A 153 -10.97 -2.72 -23.69
C ARG A 153 -12.48 -2.87 -23.67
N ASP A 154 -13.01 -3.71 -22.79
CA ASP A 154 -14.44 -4.02 -22.71
C ASP A 154 -15.25 -2.78 -22.29
N ARG A 155 -14.71 -1.96 -21.38
CA ARG A 155 -15.34 -0.70 -20.95
C ARG A 155 -15.13 0.47 -21.90
N LYS A 156 -14.25 0.33 -22.90
CA LYS A 156 -13.76 1.44 -23.74
C LYS A 156 -13.30 2.63 -22.91
N ASP A 157 -12.58 2.35 -21.82
CA ASP A 157 -12.10 3.39 -20.91
C ASP A 157 -10.89 4.12 -21.53
N LEU A 158 -11.21 5.16 -22.30
CA LEU A 158 -10.26 6.04 -22.98
C LEU A 158 -9.41 6.86 -22.00
N SER A 159 -9.84 6.97 -20.75
CA SER A 159 -9.16 7.77 -19.73
C SER A 159 -7.99 7.02 -19.07
N SER A 160 -7.99 5.68 -19.17
CA SER A 160 -6.92 4.86 -18.59
C SER A 160 -5.59 5.09 -19.32
N PRO A 161 -4.49 5.34 -18.60
CA PRO A 161 -3.13 5.38 -19.16
C PRO A 161 -2.74 4.09 -19.90
N LEU A 162 -3.42 2.98 -19.61
CA LEU A 162 -3.18 1.68 -20.24
C LEU A 162 -4.02 1.45 -21.52
N TYR A 163 -4.90 2.39 -21.91
CA TYR A 163 -5.82 2.18 -23.03
C TYR A 163 -5.12 1.81 -24.34
N TRP A 164 -3.94 2.37 -24.62
CA TRP A 164 -3.21 2.08 -25.85
C TRP A 164 -2.78 0.60 -25.97
N TYR A 165 -2.57 -0.11 -24.84
CA TYR A 165 -2.29 -1.55 -24.86
C TYR A 165 -3.45 -2.38 -25.42
N THR A 166 -4.69 -1.88 -25.33
CA THR A 166 -5.87 -2.55 -25.90
C THR A 166 -5.84 -2.62 -27.43
N LYS A 167 -5.01 -1.79 -28.08
CA LYS A 167 -4.85 -1.73 -29.55
C LYS A 167 -3.77 -2.66 -30.07
N ILE A 168 -2.94 -3.23 -29.20
CA ILE A 168 -1.81 -4.09 -29.58
C ILE A 168 -2.30 -5.52 -29.77
N PRO A 169 -1.92 -6.21 -30.87
CA PRO A 169 -2.19 -7.64 -31.02
C PRO A 169 -1.69 -8.45 -29.82
N ARG A 170 -2.49 -9.43 -29.35
CA ARG A 170 -2.23 -10.15 -28.09
C ARG A 170 -0.85 -10.82 -28.02
N PHE A 171 -0.34 -11.33 -29.15
CA PHE A 171 0.98 -11.95 -29.21
C PHE A 171 2.11 -10.93 -29.02
N LEU A 172 2.02 -9.74 -29.64
CA LEU A 172 2.98 -8.66 -29.43
C LEU A 172 2.89 -8.10 -28.02
N LEU A 173 1.67 -7.96 -27.48
CA LEU A 173 1.46 -7.54 -26.10
C LEU A 173 2.12 -8.52 -25.12
N SER A 174 2.03 -9.83 -25.35
CA SER A 174 2.74 -10.82 -24.54
C SER A 174 4.24 -10.58 -24.53
N LEU A 175 4.87 -10.37 -25.70
CA LEU A 175 6.31 -10.13 -25.80
C LEU A 175 6.73 -8.83 -25.08
N ILE A 176 5.92 -7.77 -25.21
CA ILE A 176 6.14 -6.50 -24.51
C ILE A 176 6.06 -6.70 -22.99
N LEU A 177 5.03 -7.39 -22.51
CA LEU A 177 4.87 -7.69 -21.08
C LEU A 177 6.01 -8.57 -20.57
N ASP A 178 6.43 -9.59 -21.31
CA ASP A 178 7.57 -10.45 -20.94
C ASP A 178 8.85 -9.65 -20.75
N TYR A 179 9.15 -8.74 -21.68
CA TYR A 179 10.30 -7.85 -21.57
C TYR A 179 10.18 -6.90 -20.36
N LYS A 180 9.00 -6.31 -20.16
CA LYS A 180 8.73 -5.40 -19.04
C LYS A 180 8.85 -6.10 -17.70
N PHE A 181 8.25 -7.27 -17.54
CA PHE A 181 8.33 -8.05 -16.30
C PHE A 181 9.76 -8.50 -16.01
N LYS A 182 10.53 -8.93 -17.03
CA LYS A 182 11.95 -9.25 -16.82
C LYS A 182 12.75 -8.06 -16.25
N LYS A 183 12.41 -6.82 -16.63
CA LYS A 183 13.01 -5.62 -16.04
C LYS A 183 12.43 -5.29 -14.67
N ALA A 184 11.11 -5.35 -14.51
CA ALA A 184 10.42 -5.05 -13.25
C ALA A 184 10.94 -5.92 -12.09
N PHE A 185 11.18 -7.19 -12.35
CA PHE A 185 11.61 -8.21 -11.37
C PHE A 185 13.13 -8.27 -11.14
N ILE A 186 13.88 -7.22 -11.50
CA ILE A 186 15.26 -7.06 -11.01
C ILE A 186 15.16 -6.85 -9.50
N VAL A 187 15.75 -7.77 -8.73
CA VAL A 187 15.69 -7.79 -7.28
C VAL A 187 17.03 -7.39 -6.68
N GLU A 188 16.97 -6.53 -5.68
CA GLU A 188 18.06 -6.20 -4.76
C GLU A 188 17.68 -6.66 -3.36
N GLN A 189 18.67 -6.92 -2.51
CA GLN A 189 18.42 -7.23 -1.10
C GLN A 189 18.73 -5.99 -0.26
N VAL A 190 17.78 -5.57 0.57
CA VAL A 190 17.97 -4.43 1.49
C VAL A 190 17.58 -4.84 2.89
N THR A 191 18.32 -4.33 3.87
CA THR A 191 18.06 -4.63 5.28
C THR A 191 17.25 -3.50 5.90
N CYS A 192 16.13 -3.85 6.53
CA CYS A 192 15.17 -2.89 7.05
C CYS A 192 14.94 -3.09 8.55
N GLN A 193 14.69 -1.98 9.24
CA GLN A 193 14.28 -2.00 10.65
C GLN A 193 12.77 -2.21 10.73
N LEU A 194 12.35 -3.13 11.59
CA LEU A 194 10.94 -3.41 11.87
C LEU A 194 10.63 -3.14 13.34
N LYS A 195 9.47 -2.53 13.58
CA LYS A 195 8.89 -2.31 14.91
C LYS A 195 7.50 -2.94 14.98
N THR A 196 6.97 -3.08 16.18
CA THR A 196 5.55 -3.39 16.37
C THR A 196 4.70 -2.12 16.29
N LEU A 197 3.43 -2.26 15.89
CA LEU A 197 2.52 -1.09 15.85
C LEU A 197 2.38 -0.46 17.24
N SER A 198 2.30 -1.29 18.28
CA SER A 198 2.17 -0.84 19.67
C SER A 198 3.38 -0.06 20.19
N GLU A 199 4.60 -0.40 19.77
CA GLU A 199 5.77 0.42 20.12
C GLU A 199 5.68 1.82 19.52
N VAL A 200 5.26 1.93 18.26
CA VAL A 200 5.07 3.23 17.61
C VAL A 200 3.95 4.02 18.29
N ILE A 201 2.84 3.36 18.62
CA ILE A 201 1.75 3.98 19.40
C ILE A 201 2.28 4.56 20.72
N GLN A 202 3.16 3.83 21.42
CA GLN A 202 3.78 4.30 22.66
C GLN A 202 4.77 5.45 22.42
N GLU A 203 5.66 5.30 21.44
CA GLU A 203 6.73 6.25 21.10
C GLU A 203 6.16 7.63 20.74
N TYR A 204 5.12 7.65 19.91
CA TYR A 204 4.47 8.88 19.46
C TYR A 204 3.27 9.29 20.32
N LYS A 205 3.01 8.59 21.42
CA LYS A 205 1.91 8.85 22.37
C LYS A 205 0.55 8.94 21.66
N ILE A 206 0.27 7.97 20.80
CA ILE A 206 -0.96 7.93 20.02
C ILE A 206 -2.12 7.47 20.90
N HIS A 207 -3.16 8.31 20.94
CA HIS A 207 -4.38 8.06 21.70
C HIS A 207 -5.51 7.47 20.85
N LYS A 208 -5.48 7.72 19.54
CA LYS A 208 -6.52 7.29 18.60
C LYS A 208 -5.92 7.13 17.20
N ILE A 209 -6.37 6.12 16.49
CA ILE A 209 -6.10 5.88 15.07
C ILE A 209 -7.46 5.79 14.38
N ASP A 210 -7.82 6.86 13.68
CA ASP A 210 -9.07 6.96 12.94
C ASP A 210 -9.04 6.14 11.66
N LEU A 211 -7.88 5.86 11.09
CA LEU A 211 -7.73 4.86 10.03
C LEU A 211 -6.37 4.19 10.10
N LEU A 212 -6.36 2.86 10.17
CA LEU A 212 -5.17 2.06 9.95
C LEU A 212 -5.25 1.44 8.54
N LYS A 213 -4.46 1.96 7.61
CA LYS A 213 -4.28 1.36 6.28
C LYS A 213 -3.07 0.43 6.33
N ILE A 214 -3.22 -0.78 5.81
CA ILE A 214 -2.17 -1.80 5.74
C ILE A 214 -2.08 -2.33 4.31
N ASP A 215 -0.92 -2.13 3.70
CA ASP A 215 -0.58 -2.66 2.37
C ASP A 215 0.93 -2.93 2.37
N VAL A 216 1.30 -4.16 2.76
CA VAL A 216 2.68 -4.52 3.15
C VAL A 216 3.14 -5.84 2.53
N GLU A 217 2.55 -6.20 1.39
CA GLU A 217 2.98 -7.31 0.52
C GLU A 217 3.30 -8.60 1.30
N LYS A 218 2.26 -9.35 1.67
CA LYS A 218 2.30 -10.64 2.38
C LYS A 218 2.62 -10.58 3.88
N SER A 219 2.82 -9.40 4.45
CA SER A 219 3.13 -9.21 5.88
C SER A 219 1.94 -8.74 6.73
N GLU A 220 0.72 -8.80 6.20
CA GLU A 220 -0.45 -8.11 6.77
C GLU A 220 -0.84 -8.66 8.14
N LEU A 221 -0.81 -9.98 8.28
CA LEU A 221 -1.10 -10.64 9.55
C LEU A 221 -0.05 -10.29 10.62
N ASP A 222 1.22 -10.17 10.22
CA ASP A 222 2.31 -9.82 11.15
C ASP A 222 2.11 -8.42 11.72
N VAL A 223 1.65 -7.46 10.90
CA VAL A 223 1.30 -6.10 11.36
C VAL A 223 0.24 -6.17 12.46
N LEU A 224 -0.84 -6.94 12.24
CA LEU A 224 -1.92 -7.07 13.21
C LEU A 224 -1.50 -7.81 14.49
N LEU A 225 -0.66 -8.84 14.38
CA LEU A 225 -0.12 -9.57 15.53
C LEU A 225 0.88 -8.74 16.35
N GLY A 226 1.41 -7.63 15.80
CA GLY A 226 2.20 -6.65 16.51
C GLY A 226 1.38 -5.66 17.36
N ILE A 227 0.05 -5.78 17.37
CA ILE A 227 -0.84 -4.90 18.16
C ILE A 227 -1.14 -5.57 19.50
N LYS A 228 -0.70 -4.95 20.60
CA LYS A 228 -1.00 -5.37 21.98
C LYS A 228 -2.48 -5.16 22.30
N GLU A 229 -3.01 -5.98 23.21
CA GLU A 229 -4.43 -6.01 23.55
C GLU A 229 -5.01 -4.63 23.87
N GLN A 230 -4.31 -3.85 24.70
CA GLN A 230 -4.77 -2.53 25.15
C GLN A 230 -4.85 -1.48 24.03
N ASP A 231 -4.17 -1.69 22.90
CA ASP A 231 -4.08 -0.72 21.81
C ASP A 231 -5.17 -0.94 20.74
N TRP A 232 -5.82 -2.10 20.71
CA TRP A 232 -6.91 -2.39 19.75
C TRP A 232 -8.09 -1.44 19.88
N SER A 233 -8.37 -0.94 21.09
CA SER A 233 -9.42 0.03 21.37
C SER A 233 -9.14 1.42 20.77
N LYS A 234 -7.88 1.73 20.44
CA LYS A 234 -7.48 3.01 19.83
C LYS A 234 -7.81 3.06 18.34
N ILE A 235 -8.02 1.92 17.69
CA ILE A 235 -8.20 1.82 16.24
C ILE A 235 -9.68 1.78 15.90
N LYS A 236 -10.15 2.78 15.16
CA LYS A 236 -11.56 2.97 14.79
C LYS A 236 -11.97 2.11 13.59
N GLN A 237 -11.15 2.09 12.55
CA GLN A 237 -11.39 1.38 11.30
C GLN A 237 -10.06 0.99 10.66
N ILE A 238 -10.09 -0.09 9.88
CA ILE A 238 -8.94 -0.67 9.22
C ILE A 238 -9.31 -0.98 7.78
N VAL A 239 -8.40 -0.66 6.86
CA VAL A 239 -8.44 -1.16 5.49
C VAL A 239 -7.14 -1.90 5.20
N LEU A 240 -7.25 -3.11 4.67
CA LEU A 240 -6.10 -3.95 4.37
C LEU A 240 -6.18 -4.48 2.95
N GLU A 241 -5.08 -4.43 2.20
CA GLU A 241 -4.87 -5.29 1.04
C GLU A 241 -4.15 -6.56 1.51
N VAL A 242 -4.80 -7.71 1.37
CA VAL A 242 -4.34 -8.99 1.94
C VAL A 242 -4.00 -9.98 0.84
N HIS A 243 -2.78 -10.52 0.91
CA HIS A 243 -2.37 -11.70 0.18
C HIS A 243 -2.85 -12.97 0.90
N ASP A 244 -3.85 -13.65 0.35
CA ASP A 244 -4.53 -14.81 0.92
C ASP A 244 -3.68 -16.10 0.83
N LEU A 245 -2.60 -16.12 1.60
CA LEU A 245 -1.75 -17.29 1.80
C LEU A 245 -2.25 -18.10 3.00
N GLU A 246 -2.58 -19.37 2.81
CA GLU A 246 -3.00 -20.28 3.89
C GLU A 246 -4.25 -19.78 4.67
N ASN A 247 -5.30 -19.37 3.94
CA ASN A 247 -6.55 -18.82 4.49
C ASN A 247 -6.33 -17.59 5.37
N ARG A 248 -5.39 -16.73 5.00
CA ARG A 248 -5.05 -15.51 5.76
C ARG A 248 -6.21 -14.55 5.84
N VAL A 249 -7.01 -14.42 4.78
CA VAL A 249 -8.19 -13.55 4.76
C VAL A 249 -9.18 -13.97 5.86
N GLU A 250 -9.44 -15.26 6.01
CA GLU A 250 -10.32 -15.78 7.06
C GLU A 250 -9.72 -15.57 8.46
N LYS A 251 -8.41 -15.86 8.64
CA LYS A 251 -7.70 -15.65 9.92
C LYS A 251 -7.76 -14.19 10.36
N ILE A 252 -7.46 -13.26 9.45
CA ILE A 252 -7.54 -11.81 9.70
C ILE A 252 -8.99 -11.41 10.00
N SER A 253 -9.95 -11.86 9.19
CA SER A 253 -11.36 -11.53 9.40
C SER A 253 -11.86 -11.96 10.77
N ARG A 254 -11.48 -13.15 11.23
CA ARG A 254 -11.80 -13.64 12.59
C ARG A 254 -11.16 -12.80 13.66
N LEU A 255 -9.85 -12.54 13.55
CA LEU A 255 -9.12 -11.68 14.49
C LEU A 255 -9.79 -10.31 14.62
N LEU A 256 -10.16 -9.67 13.51
CA LEU A 256 -10.82 -8.37 13.53
C LEU A 256 -12.18 -8.43 14.22
N ARG A 257 -12.99 -9.47 13.97
CA ARG A 257 -14.26 -9.67 14.69
C ARG A 257 -14.04 -9.85 16.20
N ASP A 258 -13.07 -10.69 16.57
CA ASP A 258 -12.71 -10.94 17.98
C ASP A 258 -12.21 -9.68 18.68
N LYS A 259 -11.60 -8.74 17.93
CA LYS A 259 -11.20 -7.42 18.43
C LYS A 259 -12.32 -6.39 18.44
N GLY A 260 -13.55 -6.76 18.11
CA GLY A 260 -14.74 -5.91 18.21
C GLY A 260 -15.00 -5.03 16.99
N PHE A 261 -14.44 -5.37 15.81
CA PHE A 261 -14.89 -4.80 14.54
C PHE A 261 -16.17 -5.55 14.12
N ASN A 262 -17.32 -4.90 14.29
CA ASN A 262 -18.64 -5.51 14.05
C ASN A 262 -18.99 -5.59 12.55
N LYS A 263 -18.41 -4.73 11.72
CA LYS A 263 -18.53 -4.76 10.27
C LYS A 263 -17.18 -5.10 9.64
N VAL A 264 -17.03 -6.35 9.23
CA VAL A 264 -15.85 -6.84 8.48
C VAL A 264 -16.33 -7.36 7.12
N ILE A 265 -15.88 -6.69 6.06
CA ILE A 265 -16.24 -6.96 4.67
C ILE A 265 -14.98 -7.34 3.91
N VAL A 266 -15.07 -8.42 3.14
CA VAL A 266 -14.02 -8.87 2.23
C VAL A 266 -14.49 -8.60 0.80
N GLU A 267 -13.71 -7.89 0.00
CA GLU A 267 -13.95 -7.70 -1.43
C GLU A 267 -12.72 -8.11 -2.23
N GLN A 268 -12.91 -8.96 -3.23
CA GLN A 268 -11.92 -9.16 -4.28
C GLN A 268 -12.29 -8.31 -5.49
N GLU A 269 -11.41 -7.39 -5.87
CA GLU A 269 -11.66 -6.49 -6.99
C GLU A 269 -11.82 -7.26 -8.32
N LYS A 270 -12.63 -6.72 -9.23
CA LYS A 270 -13.01 -7.41 -10.47
C LYS A 270 -11.80 -7.80 -11.34
N TYR A 271 -10.75 -6.99 -11.36
CA TYR A 271 -9.53 -7.25 -12.14
C TYR A 271 -8.49 -8.08 -11.38
N LEU A 272 -8.67 -8.27 -10.07
CA LEU A 272 -7.90 -9.21 -9.25
C LEU A 272 -8.58 -10.59 -9.17
N LYS A 273 -9.71 -10.80 -9.86
CA LYS A 273 -10.37 -12.10 -9.92
C LYS A 273 -9.43 -13.20 -10.40
N GLY A 274 -9.19 -14.17 -9.51
CA GLY A 274 -8.29 -15.29 -9.76
C GLY A 274 -6.82 -15.02 -9.40
N THR A 275 -6.53 -13.92 -8.69
CA THR A 275 -5.36 -13.77 -7.83
C THR A 275 -5.72 -14.16 -6.39
N ASP A 276 -4.72 -14.16 -5.53
CA ASP A 276 -4.81 -14.34 -4.08
C ASP A 276 -4.96 -13.02 -3.32
N ILE A 277 -5.23 -11.91 -3.99
CA ILE A 277 -5.31 -10.59 -3.36
C ILE A 277 -6.77 -10.21 -3.11
N CYS A 278 -7.07 -9.78 -1.89
CA CYS A 278 -8.39 -9.32 -1.44
C CYS A 278 -8.24 -8.10 -0.53
N ASN A 279 -9.19 -7.17 -0.62
CA ASN A 279 -9.30 -6.08 0.34
C ASN A 279 -10.21 -6.49 1.51
N ILE A 280 -9.81 -6.13 2.74
CA ILE A 280 -10.63 -6.25 3.94
C ILE A 280 -10.90 -4.85 4.49
N TYR A 281 -12.18 -4.57 4.72
CA TYR A 281 -12.67 -3.34 5.33
C TYR A 281 -13.28 -3.68 6.68
N ALA A 282 -12.74 -3.13 7.76
CA ALA A 282 -13.17 -3.39 9.12
C ALA A 282 -13.52 -2.10 9.85
N LEU A 283 -14.73 -2.00 10.37
CA LEU A 283 -15.25 -0.82 11.08
C LEU A 283 -15.82 -1.21 12.43
N ARG A 284 -15.70 -0.29 13.39
CA ARG A 284 -16.48 -0.30 14.63
C ARG A 284 -17.67 0.64 14.46
N GLU A 285 -18.87 0.10 14.29
CA GLU A 285 -20.08 0.94 14.31
C GLU A 285 -20.34 1.44 15.73
N PHE A 286 -20.62 2.75 15.86
CA PHE A 286 -20.89 3.39 17.14
C PHE A 286 -22.09 2.74 17.84
N GLY A 287 -21.91 2.36 19.12
CA GLY A 287 -22.98 1.81 19.97
C GLY A 287 -22.79 0.35 20.40
N THR A 288 -21.72 -0.32 19.97
CA THR A 288 -21.41 -1.69 20.45
C THR A 288 -20.41 -1.57 21.62
N PRO A 289 -20.78 -1.96 22.85
CA PRO A 289 -19.82 -1.98 23.96
C PRO A 289 -18.69 -2.96 23.66
N ILE A 290 -17.47 -2.58 24.05
CA ILE A 290 -16.32 -3.50 24.17
C ILE A 290 -16.58 -4.45 25.33
#